data_AF-A0A1D6PTS3-F1
#
_entry.id   AF-A0A1D6PTS3-F1
#
_cell.length_a   1.000
_cell.length_b   1.000
_cell.length_c   1.000
_cell.angle_alpha   90.00
_cell.angle_beta   90.00
_cell.angle_gamma   90.00
#
_symmetry.space_group_name_H-M   'P 1'
#
loop_
_entity.id
_entity.type
_entity.pdbx_description
1 polymer ?
#
loop_
_entity_poly.entity_id
_entity_poly.type
_entity_poly.pdbx_seq_one_letter_code
_entity_poly.pdbx_strand_id
1 'polypeptide(L)'
;MDSHSPTSAAPPAAAETARYTYSPRLRWQPEVEEYFNTAYGRDHFARISEALAHPSCYSCIRVNTLKSSTDAVMHKLLDLVCKNELSAVINGLEVVELNGGDQSQEGCSLVHKCPYAGLENVLFVQGSGPHVLHYGSQPDQAVKEVVVSRKCAESVLRGAQVYVPGVLACSSHVEKGDKVAVSVAIEQPVKEDGWAVGITRGTVLQGLQSDAHYEERKGLYIGQGTAAMSRSAIFRVPHGIAVEMTERVYKLPSFNDVLEGEIFLQNLPSVVTARVLDPQSGERILDMCAAPGGKTTAIAILMRDEGEVVALDRSHNKIVMVFHGLLQ
;
A
#
# COMPACT_ATOMS: atom_id res chain seq x y z
N MET A 1 12.13 -21.46 -62.83
CA MET A 1 12.57 -22.00 -61.52
C MET A 1 12.61 -20.81 -60.60
N ASP A 2 11.43 -20.43 -60.11
CA ASP A 2 11.26 -19.25 -59.26
C ASP A 2 11.12 -19.74 -57.82
N SER A 3 12.07 -19.33 -57.00
CA SER A 3 12.19 -19.66 -55.59
C SER A 3 11.19 -18.87 -54.77
N HIS A 4 10.16 -19.55 -54.26
CA HIS A 4 9.28 -19.02 -53.21
C HIS A 4 9.99 -19.11 -51.86
N SER A 5 10.27 -17.95 -51.25
CA SER A 5 10.49 -17.82 -49.80
C SER A 5 9.13 -17.55 -49.14
N PRO A 6 8.75 -18.26 -48.06
CA PRO A 6 7.54 -17.91 -47.31
C PRO A 6 7.88 -16.77 -46.35
N THR A 7 7.23 -15.63 -46.57
CA THR A 7 7.19 -14.53 -45.61
C THR A 7 6.52 -15.01 -44.32
N SER A 8 7.32 -15.17 -43.27
CA SER A 8 6.85 -15.38 -41.90
C SER A 8 5.96 -14.21 -41.51
N ALA A 9 4.65 -14.45 -41.46
CA ALA A 9 3.70 -13.52 -40.87
C ALA A 9 3.98 -13.46 -39.37
N ALA A 10 4.46 -12.30 -38.91
CA ALA A 10 4.57 -12.01 -37.48
C ALA A 10 3.20 -12.21 -36.82
N PRO A 11 3.12 -12.85 -35.65
CA PRO A 11 1.85 -13.00 -34.94
C PRO A 11 1.30 -11.61 -34.58
N PRO A 12 -0.03 -11.40 -34.60
CA PRO A 12 -0.62 -10.11 -34.30
C PRO A 12 -0.26 -9.70 -32.87
N ALA A 13 0.40 -8.55 -32.75
CA ALA A 13 0.84 -7.98 -31.49
C ALA A 13 -0.36 -7.56 -30.62
N ALA A 14 -0.53 -8.25 -29.49
CA ALA A 14 -0.88 -7.74 -28.16
C ALA A 14 -1.57 -6.36 -28.06
N ALA A 15 -2.76 -6.20 -28.64
CA ALA A 15 -3.56 -4.97 -28.49
C ALA A 15 -4.51 -4.99 -27.26
N GLU A 16 -4.73 -6.15 -26.62
CA GLU A 16 -5.71 -6.31 -25.54
C GLU A 16 -5.13 -6.14 -24.11
N THR A 17 -3.81 -6.05 -23.95
CA THR A 17 -3.13 -6.07 -22.63
C THR A 17 -2.81 -4.69 -22.04
N ALA A 18 -3.13 -3.59 -22.72
CA ALA A 18 -2.70 -2.24 -22.28
C ALA A 18 -3.55 -1.61 -21.15
N ARG A 19 -4.79 -2.06 -20.95
CA ARG A 19 -5.73 -1.42 -20.00
C ARG A 19 -5.36 -1.71 -18.54
N TYR A 20 -5.18 -2.99 -18.21
CA TYR A 20 -4.96 -3.47 -16.85
C TYR A 20 -3.49 -3.39 -16.45
N THR A 21 -2.97 -2.16 -16.46
CA THR A 21 -1.56 -1.86 -16.18
C THR A 21 -1.45 -0.98 -14.93
N TYR A 22 -0.24 -0.94 -14.38
CA TYR A 22 0.14 -0.01 -13.33
C TYR A 22 1.26 0.90 -13.85
N SER A 23 0.94 2.16 -14.09
CA SER A 23 1.87 3.21 -14.51
C SER A 23 1.33 4.57 -14.06
N PRO A 24 1.23 4.80 -12.73
CA PRO A 24 0.71 6.05 -12.22
C PRO A 24 1.65 7.20 -12.62
N ARG A 25 1.05 8.34 -12.99
CA ARG A 25 1.78 9.58 -13.25
C ARG A 25 1.15 10.70 -12.45
N LEU A 26 1.96 11.41 -11.68
CA LEU A 26 1.52 12.63 -11.01
C LEU A 26 1.33 13.73 -12.06
N ARG A 27 0.19 14.40 -11.97
CA ARG A 27 -0.09 15.62 -12.73
C ARG A 27 -0.08 16.77 -11.74
N TRP A 28 0.73 17.78 -12.04
CA TRP A 28 0.88 18.97 -11.20
C TRP A 28 0.09 20.12 -11.82
N GLN A 29 -0.36 21.06 -10.98
CA GLN A 29 -0.80 22.34 -11.50
C GLN A 29 0.41 23.08 -12.07
N PRO A 30 0.30 23.78 -13.23
CA PRO A 30 1.45 24.39 -13.90
C PRO A 30 2.27 25.33 -12.99
N GLU A 31 1.61 26.11 -12.15
CA GLU A 31 2.28 27.02 -11.20
C GLU A 31 3.09 26.28 -10.13
N VAL A 32 2.57 25.15 -9.64
CA VAL A 32 3.23 24.29 -8.66
C VAL A 32 4.42 23.57 -9.29
N GLU A 33 4.26 23.08 -10.51
CA GLU A 33 5.33 22.45 -11.27
C GLU A 33 6.47 23.43 -11.55
N GLU A 34 6.17 24.66 -11.99
CA GLU A 34 7.18 25.68 -12.24
C GLU A 34 7.90 26.10 -10.95
N TYR A 35 7.18 26.23 -9.84
CA TYR A 35 7.78 26.50 -8.53
C TYR A 35 8.81 25.42 -8.17
N PHE A 36 8.45 24.14 -8.29
CA PHE A 36 9.36 23.04 -7.95
C PHE A 36 10.50 22.87 -8.95
N ASN A 37 10.24 23.09 -10.24
CA ASN A 37 11.29 23.12 -11.26
C ASN A 37 12.32 24.22 -10.98
N THR A 38 11.87 25.38 -10.52
CA THR A 38 12.75 26.48 -10.12
C THR A 38 13.53 26.15 -8.84
N ALA A 39 12.87 25.56 -7.84
CA ALA A 39 13.48 25.25 -6.55
C ALA A 39 14.49 24.09 -6.58
N TYR A 40 14.20 23.03 -7.34
CA TYR A 40 15.00 21.80 -7.35
C TYR A 40 15.77 21.56 -8.65
N GLY A 41 15.43 22.27 -9.73
CA GLY A 41 15.87 21.98 -11.09
C GLY A 41 14.99 20.91 -11.76
N ARG A 42 14.72 21.08 -13.06
CA ARG A 42 13.78 20.23 -13.84
C ARG A 42 14.09 18.74 -13.75
N ASP A 43 15.34 18.35 -13.97
CA ASP A 43 15.73 16.94 -13.97
C ASP A 43 15.61 16.29 -12.58
N HIS A 44 15.90 17.05 -11.52
CA HIS A 44 15.80 16.54 -10.16
C HIS A 44 14.34 16.44 -9.74
N PHE A 45 13.53 17.47 -10.01
CA PHE A 45 12.10 17.43 -9.73
C PHE A 45 11.38 16.31 -10.49
N ALA A 46 11.75 16.04 -11.74
CA ALA A 46 11.21 14.91 -12.50
C ALA A 46 11.42 13.56 -11.77
N ARG A 47 12.63 13.32 -11.23
CA ARG A 47 12.91 12.11 -10.43
C ARG A 47 12.13 12.07 -9.13
N ILE A 48 11.96 13.21 -8.45
CA ILE A 48 11.13 13.31 -7.24
C ILE A 48 9.67 12.98 -7.56
N SER A 49 9.13 13.57 -8.63
CA SER A 49 7.75 13.33 -9.08
C SER A 49 7.52 11.86 -9.45
N GLU A 50 8.48 11.23 -10.13
CA GLU A 50 8.42 9.80 -10.42
C GLU A 50 8.44 8.96 -9.15
N ALA A 51 9.34 9.25 -8.21
CA ALA A 51 9.42 8.52 -6.94
C ALA A 51 8.14 8.66 -6.09
N LEU A 52 7.51 9.85 -6.07
CA LEU A 52 6.27 10.10 -5.34
C LEU A 52 5.06 9.35 -5.91
N ALA A 53 5.10 8.96 -7.18
CA ALA A 53 4.03 8.16 -7.80
C ALA A 53 4.06 6.67 -7.36
N HIS A 54 5.13 6.24 -6.67
CA HIS A 54 5.36 4.85 -6.33
C HIS A 54 5.51 4.66 -4.81
N PRO A 55 4.92 3.61 -4.22
CA PRO A 55 5.14 3.29 -2.81
C PRO A 55 6.59 2.82 -2.57
N SER A 56 7.06 2.99 -1.35
CA SER A 56 8.33 2.38 -0.93
C SER A 56 8.20 0.85 -0.81
N CYS A 57 9.20 0.13 -1.30
CA CYS A 57 9.33 -1.33 -1.16
C CYS A 57 9.71 -1.78 0.26
N TYR A 58 9.66 -0.89 1.26
CA TYR A 58 9.93 -1.22 2.65
C TYR A 58 8.78 -0.73 3.54
N SER A 59 8.39 -1.58 4.49
CA SER A 59 7.58 -1.19 5.63
C SER A 59 8.51 -0.86 6.79
N CYS A 60 8.43 0.37 7.28
CA CYS A 60 9.18 0.84 8.43
C CYS A 60 8.32 0.69 9.68
N ILE A 61 8.84 -0.05 10.66
CA ILE A 61 8.16 -0.41 11.89
C ILE A 61 8.97 0.13 13.06
N ARG A 62 8.32 0.90 13.93
CA ARG A 62 8.87 1.27 15.23
C ARG A 62 8.39 0.26 16.26
N VAL A 63 9.33 -0.30 17.02
CA VAL A 63 9.06 -1.21 18.12
C VAL A 63 8.75 -0.43 19.39
N ASN A 64 7.71 -0.84 20.10
CA ASN A 64 7.39 -0.36 21.43
C ASN A 64 8.29 -1.05 22.47
N THR A 65 9.42 -0.43 22.77
CA THR A 65 10.41 -0.97 23.71
C THR A 65 9.96 -0.98 25.18
N LEU A 66 8.80 -0.38 25.50
CA LEU A 66 8.17 -0.53 26.80
C LEU A 66 7.48 -1.89 26.96
N LYS A 67 7.09 -2.53 25.85
CA LYS A 67 6.36 -3.81 25.85
C LYS A 67 7.22 -5.00 25.43
N SER A 68 8.11 -4.81 24.46
CA SER A 68 8.84 -5.92 23.83
C SER A 68 10.21 -5.46 23.34
N SER A 69 11.18 -6.37 23.32
CA SER A 69 12.50 -6.07 22.75
C SER A 69 12.45 -6.09 21.22
N THR A 70 13.31 -5.31 20.57
CA THR A 70 13.42 -5.30 19.10
C THR A 70 13.67 -6.71 18.55
N ASP A 71 14.53 -7.50 19.21
CA ASP A 71 14.84 -8.86 18.79
C ASP A 71 13.63 -9.80 18.88
N ALA A 72 12.86 -9.73 19.98
CA ALA A 72 11.66 -10.53 20.14
C ALA A 72 10.62 -10.23 19.04
N VAL A 73 10.41 -8.94 18.75
CA VAL A 73 9.52 -8.51 17.66
C VAL A 73 10.05 -8.97 16.30
N MET A 74 11.35 -8.83 16.05
CA MET A 74 11.98 -9.26 14.80
C MET A 74 11.75 -10.75 14.54
N HIS A 75 11.94 -11.61 15.56
CA HIS A 75 11.66 -13.05 15.44
C HIS A 75 10.18 -13.33 15.13
N LYS A 76 9.25 -12.68 15.84
CA LYS A 76 7.81 -12.82 15.56
C LYS A 76 7.46 -12.38 14.13
N LEU A 77 8.07 -11.30 13.64
CA LEU A 77 7.87 -10.81 12.28
C LEU A 77 8.43 -11.75 11.22
N LEU A 78 9.64 -12.30 11.44
CA LEU A 78 10.23 -13.32 10.57
C LEU A 78 9.32 -14.54 10.46
N ASP A 79 8.80 -15.05 11.58
CA ASP A 79 7.86 -16.18 11.59
C ASP A 79 6.59 -15.89 10.78
N LEU A 80 6.05 -14.67 10.88
CA LEU A 80 4.86 -14.25 10.14
C LEU A 80 5.12 -14.12 8.64
N VAL A 81 6.27 -13.54 8.25
CA VAL A 81 6.66 -13.41 6.84
C VAL A 81 6.89 -14.78 6.24
N CYS A 82 7.63 -15.66 6.92
CA CYS A 82 7.85 -17.04 6.47
C CYS A 82 6.54 -17.82 6.32
N LYS A 83 5.60 -17.71 7.27
CA LYS A 83 4.27 -18.34 7.16
C LYS A 83 3.47 -17.82 5.97
N ASN A 84 3.52 -16.52 5.72
CA ASN A 84 2.83 -15.92 4.58
C ASN A 84 3.46 -16.37 3.25
N GLU A 85 4.79 -16.47 3.16
CA GLU A 85 5.47 -17.02 1.98
C GLU A 85 5.13 -18.50 1.78
N LEU A 86 5.18 -19.34 2.82
CA LEU A 86 4.76 -20.74 2.72
C LEU A 86 3.29 -20.86 2.28
N SER A 87 2.40 -20.00 2.77
CA SER A 87 0.99 -20.00 2.36
C SER A 87 0.79 -19.58 0.89
N ALA A 88 1.65 -18.69 0.38
CA ALA A 88 1.65 -18.29 -1.02
C ALA A 88 2.19 -19.43 -1.93
N VAL A 89 3.19 -20.19 -1.46
CA VAL A 89 3.74 -21.35 -2.17
C VAL A 89 2.75 -22.52 -2.18
N ILE A 90 2.07 -22.82 -1.07
CA ILE A 90 1.09 -23.90 -0.99
C ILE A 90 -0.13 -23.65 -1.89
N ASN A 91 -0.53 -22.39 -2.06
CA ASN A 91 -1.64 -22.01 -2.95
C ASN A 91 -1.29 -21.99 -4.45
N GLY A 92 -0.02 -22.28 -4.81
CA GLY A 92 0.44 -22.48 -6.19
C GLY A 92 1.26 -23.76 -6.31
N LEU A 93 0.60 -24.91 -6.49
CA LEU A 93 1.16 -26.26 -6.56
C LEU A 93 2.49 -26.38 -7.34
N GLU A 94 3.58 -26.77 -6.67
CA GLU A 94 4.26 -28.08 -6.78
C GLU A 94 5.28 -28.23 -5.64
N VAL A 95 5.17 -29.31 -4.86
CA VAL A 95 6.14 -29.67 -3.82
C VAL A 95 7.38 -30.22 -4.52
N VAL A 96 8.42 -29.38 -4.66
CA VAL A 96 9.77 -29.88 -4.92
C VAL A 96 10.37 -30.23 -3.56
N GLU A 97 10.55 -31.54 -3.32
CA GLU A 97 11.31 -32.05 -2.18
C GLU A 97 12.72 -31.44 -2.21
N LEU A 98 13.02 -30.58 -1.23
CA LEU A 98 14.39 -30.11 -1.01
C LEU A 98 15.17 -31.23 -0.31
N ASN A 99 15.95 -31.94 -1.11
CA ASN A 99 17.00 -32.84 -0.67
C ASN A 99 17.93 -32.13 0.33
N GLY A 100 18.23 -32.83 1.43
CA GLY A 100 19.15 -32.38 2.46
C GLY A 100 20.53 -32.05 1.91
N GLY A 101 20.91 -30.79 2.06
CA GLY A 101 22.23 -30.27 1.75
C GLY A 101 22.51 -29.07 2.64
N ASP A 102 23.62 -29.13 3.34
CA ASP A 102 24.12 -28.16 4.31
C ASP A 102 24.23 -26.75 3.71
N GLN A 103 23.26 -25.88 4.02
CA GLN A 103 23.30 -24.44 3.77
C GLN A 103 22.80 -23.69 5.01
N SER A 104 23.62 -23.72 6.05
CA SER A 104 23.46 -22.85 7.21
C SER A 104 24.12 -21.50 6.91
N GLN A 105 23.31 -20.50 6.49
CA GLN A 105 23.52 -19.01 6.57
C GLN A 105 23.02 -18.15 5.37
N GLU A 106 22.03 -18.57 4.58
CA GLU A 106 21.22 -17.64 3.73
C GLU A 106 19.79 -17.48 4.26
N GLY A 107 19.65 -17.39 5.58
CA GLY A 107 18.37 -17.27 6.26
C GLY A 107 17.83 -15.83 6.31
N CYS A 108 16.86 -15.54 5.42
CA CYS A 108 15.85 -14.47 5.51
C CYS A 108 16.35 -13.01 5.69
N SER A 109 16.74 -12.33 4.59
CA SER A 109 17.02 -10.86 4.60
C SER A 109 15.77 -9.97 4.63
N LEU A 110 14.57 -10.55 4.77
CA LEU A 110 13.29 -9.84 4.61
C LEU A 110 12.95 -8.93 5.79
N VAL A 111 13.45 -9.22 6.99
CA VAL A 111 13.32 -8.33 8.15
C VAL A 111 14.71 -7.98 8.65
N HIS A 112 15.02 -6.70 8.77
CA HIS A 112 16.31 -6.26 9.28
C HIS A 112 16.18 -5.04 10.18
N LYS A 113 17.11 -4.91 11.13
CA LYS A 113 17.22 -3.74 11.99
C LYS A 113 17.72 -2.54 11.21
N CYS A 114 17.31 -1.36 11.63
CA CYS A 114 17.89 -0.13 11.13
C CYS A 114 19.39 -0.07 11.48
N PRO A 115 20.27 0.18 10.49
CA PRO A 115 21.73 0.14 10.72
C PRO A 115 22.28 1.41 11.39
N TYR A 116 21.46 2.43 11.57
CA TYR A 116 21.87 3.72 12.15
C TYR A 116 21.79 3.70 13.68
N ALA A 117 22.86 4.13 14.33
CA ALA A 117 22.92 4.27 15.77
C ALA A 117 21.82 5.21 16.29
N GLY A 118 21.21 4.84 17.43
CA GLY A 118 20.08 5.54 18.03
C GLY A 118 18.72 5.19 17.44
N LEU A 119 18.64 4.27 16.48
CA LEU A 119 17.40 3.76 15.88
C LEU A 119 17.28 2.23 16.05
N GLU A 120 17.82 1.69 17.13
CA GLU A 120 17.84 0.25 17.43
C GLU A 120 16.43 -0.33 17.65
N ASN A 121 15.43 0.52 17.86
CA ASN A 121 14.02 0.15 17.95
C ASN A 121 13.28 0.21 16.60
N VAL A 122 13.99 0.35 15.48
CA VAL A 122 13.39 0.38 14.14
C VAL A 122 13.70 -0.90 13.38
N LEU A 123 12.66 -1.50 12.84
CA LEU A 123 12.71 -2.67 11.95
C LEU A 123 12.20 -2.29 10.56
N PHE A 124 12.86 -2.81 9.54
CA PHE A 124 12.40 -2.76 8.16
C PHE A 124 11.96 -4.14 7.73
N VAL A 125 10.80 -4.18 7.07
CA VAL A 125 10.33 -5.36 6.35
C VAL A 125 10.37 -5.06 4.86
N GLN A 126 11.20 -5.82 4.14
CA GLN A 126 11.39 -5.70 2.71
C GLN A 126 10.24 -6.37 1.97
N GLY A 127 9.63 -5.61 1.06
CA GLY A 127 8.70 -6.11 0.06
C GLY A 127 9.32 -6.08 -1.34
N SER A 128 8.48 -6.24 -2.35
CA SER A 128 8.90 -6.21 -3.76
C SER A 128 7.84 -5.59 -4.66
N GLY A 129 8.26 -5.05 -5.80
CA GLY A 129 7.40 -4.45 -6.82
C GLY A 129 8.09 -3.29 -7.54
N PRO A 130 7.45 -2.72 -8.59
CA PRO A 130 6.15 -3.11 -9.12
C PRO A 130 6.23 -4.42 -9.94
N HIS A 131 5.26 -5.31 -9.74
CA HIS A 131 5.09 -6.56 -10.50
C HIS A 131 4.09 -6.37 -11.63
N VAL A 132 4.39 -6.95 -12.79
CA VAL A 132 3.41 -7.05 -13.89
C VAL A 132 2.42 -8.16 -13.56
N LEU A 133 1.13 -7.86 -13.67
CA LEU A 133 0.06 -8.79 -13.35
C LEU A 133 -0.73 -9.18 -14.60
N HIS A 134 -1.20 -10.43 -14.61
CA HIS A 134 -2.04 -10.96 -15.67
C HIS A 134 -3.48 -11.06 -15.17
N TYR A 135 -4.28 -10.08 -15.55
CA TYR A 135 -5.72 -10.08 -15.35
C TYR A 135 -6.31 -10.91 -16.48
N GLY A 136 -6.77 -12.13 -16.18
CA GLY A 136 -7.20 -13.14 -17.16
C GLY A 136 -8.42 -12.75 -18.00
N SER A 137 -8.31 -11.68 -18.78
CA SER A 137 -9.32 -11.19 -19.71
C SER A 137 -9.45 -12.17 -20.86
N GLN A 138 -10.63 -12.77 -21.01
CA GLN A 138 -11.01 -13.40 -22.26
C GLN A 138 -11.70 -12.36 -23.17
N PRO A 139 -11.57 -12.46 -24.50
CA PRO A 139 -12.10 -11.46 -25.44
C PRO A 139 -13.59 -11.13 -25.24
N ASP A 140 -14.39 -12.11 -24.79
CA ASP A 140 -15.84 -11.97 -24.62
C ASP A 140 -16.30 -11.79 -23.16
N GLN A 141 -15.39 -11.70 -22.20
CA GLN A 141 -15.75 -11.56 -20.78
C GLN A 141 -14.95 -10.45 -20.10
N ALA A 142 -15.62 -9.31 -19.91
CA ALA A 142 -15.07 -8.20 -19.16
C ALA A 142 -14.74 -8.64 -17.72
N VAL A 143 -13.52 -8.36 -17.28
CA VAL A 143 -13.08 -8.61 -15.91
C VAL A 143 -13.95 -7.76 -14.97
N LYS A 144 -14.49 -8.37 -13.91
CA LYS A 144 -15.23 -7.62 -12.90
C LYS A 144 -14.28 -6.67 -12.19
N GLU A 145 -14.74 -5.45 -11.91
CA GLU A 145 -13.88 -4.40 -11.37
C GLU A 145 -14.40 -3.86 -10.04
N VAL A 146 -13.46 -3.50 -9.17
CA VAL A 146 -13.69 -2.73 -7.96
C VAL A 146 -12.80 -1.49 -8.01
N VAL A 147 -13.40 -0.32 -7.85
CA VAL A 147 -12.69 0.96 -7.79
C VAL A 147 -12.67 1.43 -6.36
N VAL A 148 -11.48 1.73 -5.85
CA VAL A 148 -11.25 2.17 -4.48
C VAL A 148 -10.82 3.63 -4.42
N SER A 149 -11.01 4.27 -3.28
CA SER A 149 -10.48 5.61 -3.02
C SER A 149 -8.94 5.61 -3.00
N ARG A 150 -8.34 6.78 -3.28
CA ARG A 150 -6.89 6.98 -3.19
C ARG A 150 -6.27 6.46 -1.89
N LYS A 151 -6.84 6.81 -0.73
CA LYS A 151 -6.32 6.37 0.59
C LYS A 151 -6.36 4.85 0.76
N CYS A 152 -7.43 4.21 0.28
CA CYS A 152 -7.55 2.76 0.31
C CYS A 152 -6.50 2.12 -0.61
N ALA A 153 -6.29 2.67 -1.81
CA ALA A 153 -5.27 2.19 -2.74
C ALA A 153 -3.85 2.29 -2.15
N GLU A 154 -3.51 3.42 -1.53
CA GLU A 154 -2.23 3.61 -0.85
C GLU A 154 -2.00 2.53 0.22
N SER A 155 -3.05 2.16 0.97
CA SER A 155 -2.97 1.10 1.97
C SER A 155 -2.84 -0.29 1.34
N VAL A 156 -3.55 -0.57 0.24
CA VAL A 156 -3.47 -1.84 -0.49
C VAL A 156 -2.10 -2.04 -1.13
N LEU A 157 -1.51 -0.98 -1.69
CA LEU A 157 -0.13 -0.95 -2.20
C LEU A 157 0.91 -1.19 -1.09
N ARG A 158 0.52 -1.01 0.18
CA ARG A 158 1.32 -1.31 1.37
C ARG A 158 0.99 -2.66 2.02
N GLY A 159 0.18 -3.50 1.36
CA GLY A 159 -0.13 -4.87 1.81
C GLY A 159 -1.53 -5.06 2.43
N ALA A 160 -2.32 -4.01 2.62
CA ALA A 160 -3.65 -4.12 3.22
C ALA A 160 -4.68 -4.80 2.31
N GLN A 161 -5.76 -5.34 2.88
CA GLN A 161 -6.93 -5.78 2.12
C GLN A 161 -7.80 -4.58 1.70
N VAL A 162 -8.74 -4.78 0.78
CA VAL A 162 -9.73 -3.75 0.45
C VAL A 162 -10.89 -3.89 1.44
N TYR A 163 -11.08 -2.87 2.28
CA TYR A 163 -12.20 -2.80 3.21
C TYR A 163 -13.36 -2.00 2.64
N VAL A 164 -14.58 -2.33 3.07
CA VAL A 164 -15.84 -1.74 2.62
C VAL A 164 -15.83 -0.19 2.55
N PRO A 165 -15.36 0.56 3.57
CA PRO A 165 -15.35 2.02 3.50
C PRO A 165 -14.49 2.59 2.36
N GLY A 166 -13.51 1.82 1.88
CA GLY A 166 -12.59 2.23 0.83
C GLY A 166 -13.15 2.07 -0.59
N VAL A 167 -14.24 1.31 -0.77
CA VAL A 167 -14.82 1.01 -2.09
C VAL A 167 -15.74 2.13 -2.55
N LEU A 168 -15.50 2.63 -3.77
CA LEU A 168 -16.29 3.68 -4.41
C LEU A 168 -17.22 3.11 -5.49
N ALA A 169 -16.71 2.28 -6.38
CA ALA A 169 -17.52 1.69 -7.47
C ALA A 169 -17.20 0.21 -7.64
N CYS A 170 -18.14 -0.51 -8.25
CA CYS A 170 -18.01 -1.95 -8.46
C CYS A 170 -18.93 -2.38 -9.61
N SER A 171 -18.52 -3.37 -10.40
CA SER A 171 -19.35 -3.95 -11.48
C SER A 171 -20.70 -4.46 -10.96
N SER A 172 -21.75 -4.38 -11.78
CA SER A 172 -23.15 -4.64 -11.37
C SER A 172 -23.41 -6.02 -10.77
N HIS A 173 -22.68 -7.06 -11.21
CA HIS A 173 -22.91 -8.46 -10.83
C HIS A 173 -21.72 -9.08 -10.08
N VAL A 174 -21.07 -8.29 -9.21
CA VAL A 174 -20.08 -8.84 -8.29
C VAL A 174 -20.80 -9.57 -7.15
N GLU A 175 -20.48 -10.85 -7.03
CA GLU A 175 -20.89 -11.78 -6.00
C GLU A 175 -19.68 -12.24 -5.19
N LYS A 176 -19.93 -12.77 -3.99
CA LYS A 176 -18.88 -13.35 -3.16
C LYS A 176 -18.20 -14.50 -3.91
N GLY A 177 -16.87 -14.51 -3.92
CA GLY A 177 -16.05 -15.51 -4.61
C GLY A 177 -15.61 -15.10 -6.03
N ASP A 178 -16.16 -14.02 -6.58
CA ASP A 178 -15.73 -13.52 -7.88
C ASP A 178 -14.29 -13.01 -7.84
N LYS A 179 -13.52 -13.30 -8.89
CA LYS A 179 -12.26 -12.60 -9.16
C LYS A 179 -12.55 -11.20 -9.66
N VAL A 180 -11.90 -10.21 -9.06
CA VAL A 180 -12.06 -8.80 -9.40
C VAL A 180 -10.71 -8.11 -9.59
N ALA A 181 -10.63 -7.26 -10.59
CA ALA A 181 -9.53 -6.31 -10.76
C ALA A 181 -9.77 -5.08 -9.89
N VAL A 182 -8.75 -4.62 -9.19
CA VAL A 182 -8.83 -3.47 -8.28
C VAL A 182 -8.07 -2.29 -8.88
N SER A 183 -8.75 -1.16 -8.99
CA SER A 183 -8.20 0.09 -9.52
C SER A 183 -8.50 1.28 -8.62
N VAL A 184 -7.79 2.37 -8.84
CA VAL A 184 -7.88 3.58 -8.01
C VAL A 184 -8.71 4.66 -8.70
N ALA A 185 -9.62 5.29 -7.96
CA ALA A 185 -10.18 6.56 -8.38
C ALA A 185 -9.24 7.70 -7.96
N ILE A 186 -8.72 8.43 -8.94
CA ILE A 186 -7.89 9.61 -8.73
C ILE A 186 -8.64 10.86 -9.19
N GLU A 187 -8.29 11.99 -8.61
CA GLU A 187 -8.82 13.29 -9.03
C GLU A 187 -8.29 13.63 -10.45
N GLN A 188 -9.20 14.05 -11.32
CA GLN A 188 -8.92 14.49 -12.68
C GLN A 188 -9.22 15.99 -12.79
N PRO A 189 -8.47 16.74 -13.63
CA PRO A 189 -8.79 18.13 -13.92
C PRO A 189 -10.13 18.23 -14.67
N VAL A 190 -10.99 19.13 -14.24
CA VAL A 190 -12.30 19.43 -14.83
C VAL A 190 -12.24 20.79 -15.51
N LYS A 191 -13.12 21.03 -16.49
CA LYS A 191 -13.10 22.23 -17.37
C LYS A 191 -13.19 23.59 -16.64
N GLU A 192 -13.63 23.62 -15.39
CA GLU A 192 -13.67 24.82 -14.54
C GLU A 192 -12.62 24.72 -13.43
N ASP A 193 -11.35 25.03 -13.71
CA ASP A 193 -10.19 25.20 -12.78
C ASP A 193 -10.25 24.38 -11.48
N GLY A 194 -10.61 23.10 -11.60
CA GLY A 194 -11.02 22.28 -10.48
C GLY A 194 -10.63 20.83 -10.68
N TRP A 195 -10.58 20.10 -9.57
CA TRP A 195 -10.23 18.67 -9.55
C TRP A 195 -11.43 17.90 -9.03
N ALA A 196 -11.84 16.87 -9.76
CA ALA A 196 -12.90 15.97 -9.32
C ALA A 196 -12.54 14.53 -9.61
N VAL A 197 -12.95 13.64 -8.71
CA VAL A 197 -12.75 12.18 -8.88
C VAL A 197 -13.66 11.62 -9.97
N GLY A 198 -14.78 12.29 -10.29
CA GLY A 198 -15.75 11.83 -11.29
C GLY A 198 -16.56 10.59 -10.90
N ILE A 199 -16.20 9.90 -9.80
CA ILE A 199 -16.83 8.66 -9.34
C ILE A 199 -17.37 8.86 -7.91
N THR A 200 -18.67 8.65 -7.73
CA THR A 200 -19.34 8.66 -6.42
C THR A 200 -19.44 7.26 -5.82
N ARG A 201 -19.55 7.17 -4.50
CA ARG A 201 -19.75 5.89 -3.82
C ARG A 201 -21.07 5.25 -4.28
N GLY A 202 -21.01 4.01 -4.75
CA GLY A 202 -22.14 3.28 -5.32
C GLY A 202 -22.23 3.32 -6.84
N THR A 203 -21.32 3.97 -7.57
CA THR A 203 -21.30 3.91 -9.04
C THR A 203 -21.21 2.45 -9.52
N VAL A 204 -21.94 2.15 -10.60
CA VAL A 204 -21.96 0.84 -11.25
C VAL A 204 -21.04 0.89 -12.47
N LEU A 205 -20.10 -0.05 -12.54
CA LEU A 205 -19.17 -0.17 -13.67
C LEU A 205 -19.69 -1.17 -14.70
N GLN A 206 -19.54 -0.83 -15.98
CA GLN A 206 -19.86 -1.75 -17.08
C GLN A 206 -18.62 -2.53 -17.54
N GLY A 207 -17.42 -1.98 -17.33
CA GLY A 207 -16.17 -2.68 -17.65
C GLY A 207 -15.90 -2.81 -19.16
N LEU A 208 -16.73 -2.22 -20.02
CA LEU A 208 -16.58 -2.18 -21.48
C LEU A 208 -15.82 -0.92 -21.92
N GLN A 209 -15.30 -0.89 -23.15
CA GLN A 209 -14.66 0.33 -23.72
C GLN A 209 -15.62 1.52 -23.79
N SER A 210 -16.94 1.28 -23.85
CA SER A 210 -17.98 2.29 -23.79
C SER A 210 -18.25 2.83 -22.36
N ASP A 211 -17.61 2.27 -21.34
CA ASP A 211 -17.71 2.76 -19.97
C ASP A 211 -17.11 4.18 -19.89
N ALA A 212 -17.88 5.12 -19.36
CA ALA A 212 -17.49 6.54 -19.31
C ALA A 212 -16.15 6.78 -18.58
N HIS A 213 -15.78 5.87 -17.68
CA HIS A 213 -14.58 5.97 -16.86
C HIS A 213 -13.45 5.03 -17.35
N TYR A 214 -13.59 4.39 -18.52
CA TYR A 214 -12.63 3.41 -19.04
C TYR A 214 -11.21 3.98 -19.14
N GLU A 215 -11.03 5.09 -19.86
CA GLU A 215 -9.71 5.71 -20.08
C GLU A 215 -9.16 6.34 -18.79
N GLU A 216 -10.02 6.84 -17.91
CA GLU A 216 -9.61 7.48 -16.65
C GLU A 216 -8.84 6.51 -15.73
N ARG A 217 -9.11 5.21 -15.83
CA ARG A 217 -8.50 4.16 -14.98
C ARG A 217 -7.29 3.49 -15.60
N LYS A 218 -6.93 3.84 -16.83
CA LYS A 218 -5.79 3.23 -17.53
C LYS A 218 -4.49 3.48 -16.77
N GLY A 219 -3.74 2.41 -16.47
CA GLY A 219 -2.50 2.51 -15.69
C GLY A 219 -2.70 2.63 -14.17
N LEU A 220 -3.94 2.50 -13.66
CA LEU A 220 -4.26 2.66 -12.22
C LEU A 220 -4.73 1.37 -11.55
N TYR A 221 -4.45 0.21 -12.14
CA TYR A 221 -4.81 -1.09 -11.56
C TYR A 221 -3.73 -1.55 -10.59
N ILE A 222 -4.10 -1.74 -9.32
CA ILE A 222 -3.16 -1.99 -8.20
C ILE A 222 -3.04 -3.46 -7.81
N GLY A 223 -3.92 -4.31 -8.35
CA GLY A 223 -3.91 -5.74 -8.07
C GLY A 223 -5.23 -6.42 -8.44
N GLN A 224 -5.28 -7.73 -8.22
CA GLN A 224 -6.49 -8.54 -8.29
C GLN A 224 -6.76 -9.28 -6.99
N GLY A 225 -8.02 -9.61 -6.75
CA GLY A 225 -8.44 -10.30 -5.56
C GLY A 225 -9.76 -11.03 -5.74
N THR A 226 -10.20 -11.65 -4.66
CA THR A 226 -11.49 -12.34 -4.57
C THR A 226 -12.47 -11.46 -3.79
N ALA A 227 -13.63 -11.19 -4.35
CA ALA A 227 -14.69 -10.47 -3.66
C ALA A 227 -15.15 -11.27 -2.44
N ALA A 228 -15.02 -10.69 -1.24
CA ALA A 228 -15.42 -11.34 0.00
C ALA A 228 -16.93 -11.19 0.28
N MET A 229 -17.60 -10.32 -0.48
CA MET A 229 -19.03 -10.04 -0.37
C MET A 229 -19.59 -9.55 -1.72
N SER A 230 -20.91 -9.66 -1.90
CA SER A 230 -21.59 -9.16 -3.09
C SER A 230 -21.64 -7.64 -3.13
N ARG A 231 -21.85 -7.07 -4.32
CA ARG A 231 -22.02 -5.62 -4.50
C ARG A 231 -23.07 -5.03 -3.55
N SER A 232 -24.23 -5.67 -3.45
CA SER A 232 -25.31 -5.23 -2.57
C SER A 232 -24.89 -5.16 -1.10
N ALA A 233 -24.03 -6.08 -0.66
CA ALA A 233 -23.49 -6.07 0.70
C ALA A 233 -22.44 -4.96 0.87
N ILE A 234 -21.51 -4.79 -0.08
CA ILE A 234 -20.44 -3.75 -0.04
C ILE A 234 -21.02 -2.36 0.23
N PHE A 235 -22.15 -2.01 -0.40
CA PHE A 235 -22.75 -0.68 -0.27
C PHE A 235 -23.83 -0.59 0.81
N ARG A 236 -24.08 -1.65 1.58
CA ARG A 236 -25.08 -1.68 2.67
C ARG A 236 -24.44 -1.78 4.04
N VAL A 237 -23.35 -2.53 4.20
CA VAL A 237 -22.69 -2.71 5.50
C VAL A 237 -21.66 -1.59 5.76
N PRO A 238 -21.41 -1.23 7.04
CA PRO A 238 -20.46 -0.16 7.35
C PRO A 238 -18.99 -0.62 7.31
N HIS A 239 -18.72 -1.89 7.61
CA HIS A 239 -17.37 -2.45 7.80
C HIS A 239 -17.27 -3.87 7.26
N GLY A 240 -16.03 -4.36 7.13
CA GLY A 240 -15.71 -5.70 6.63
C GLY A 240 -14.76 -5.67 5.44
N ILE A 241 -14.21 -6.83 5.10
CA ILE A 241 -13.36 -7.00 3.91
C ILE A 241 -14.27 -7.07 2.69
N ALA A 242 -14.07 -6.18 1.72
CA ALA A 242 -14.78 -6.18 0.45
C ALA A 242 -14.05 -7.04 -0.60
N VAL A 243 -12.72 -6.96 -0.65
CA VAL A 243 -11.88 -7.76 -1.54
C VAL A 243 -10.67 -8.29 -0.77
N GLU A 244 -10.49 -9.60 -0.79
CA GLU A 244 -9.27 -10.28 -0.39
C GLU A 244 -8.29 -10.27 -1.55
N MET A 245 -7.27 -9.42 -1.48
CA MET A 245 -6.26 -9.26 -2.53
C MET A 245 -5.37 -10.49 -2.59
N THR A 246 -5.33 -11.13 -3.76
CA THR A 246 -4.57 -12.35 -4.03
C THR A 246 -3.29 -12.07 -4.81
N GLU A 247 -3.33 -11.10 -5.74
CA GLU A 247 -2.15 -10.63 -6.45
C GLU A 247 -2.07 -9.12 -6.44
N ARG A 248 -0.85 -8.61 -6.25
CA ARG A 248 -0.59 -7.19 -6.00
C ARG A 248 0.58 -6.73 -6.83
N VAL A 249 0.49 -5.48 -7.29
CA VAL A 249 1.62 -4.83 -7.97
C VAL A 249 2.79 -4.67 -6.99
N TYR A 250 2.51 -4.33 -5.73
CA TYR A 250 3.50 -4.34 -4.66
C TYR A 250 3.16 -5.43 -3.64
N LYS A 251 4.12 -6.33 -3.41
CA LYS A 251 4.02 -7.42 -2.44
C LYS A 251 4.70 -6.98 -1.16
N LEU A 252 3.90 -6.52 -0.22
CA LEU A 252 4.27 -6.22 1.16
C LEU A 252 3.34 -7.02 2.09
N PRO A 253 3.84 -7.53 3.23
CA PRO A 253 2.99 -8.20 4.20
C PRO A 253 1.99 -7.23 4.83
N SER A 254 0.81 -7.75 5.17
CA SER A 254 -0.18 -7.02 5.96
C SER A 254 0.20 -7.06 7.44
N PHE A 255 0.11 -5.91 8.11
CA PHE A 255 0.32 -5.79 9.56
C PHE A 255 -0.98 -5.44 10.31
N ASN A 256 -2.14 -5.64 9.67
CA ASN A 256 -3.42 -5.43 10.33
C ASN A 256 -3.61 -6.47 11.44
N ASP A 257 -3.88 -6.01 12.67
CA ASP A 257 -4.04 -6.83 13.87
C ASP A 257 -2.83 -7.74 14.18
N VAL A 258 -1.64 -7.34 13.74
CA VAL A 258 -0.38 -8.05 13.98
C VAL A 258 0.39 -7.35 15.09
N LEU A 259 0.76 -8.10 16.14
CA LEU A 259 1.61 -7.62 17.23
C LEU A 259 1.10 -6.31 17.85
N GLU A 260 -0.22 -6.23 18.07
CA GLU A 260 -0.88 -5.04 18.60
C GLU A 260 -0.19 -4.53 19.87
N GLY A 261 0.15 -3.25 19.87
CA GLY A 261 0.87 -2.59 20.97
C GLY A 261 2.39 -2.82 21.01
N GLU A 262 2.90 -3.89 20.42
CA GLU A 262 4.36 -4.13 20.31
C GLU A 262 4.97 -3.36 19.12
N ILE A 263 4.18 -3.09 18.09
CA ILE A 263 4.64 -2.42 16.86
C ILE A 263 3.78 -1.23 16.47
N PHE A 264 4.41 -0.28 15.77
CA PHE A 264 3.72 0.85 15.16
C PHE A 264 4.30 1.11 13.77
N LEU A 265 3.45 1.06 12.73
CA LEU A 265 3.87 1.41 11.36
C LEU A 265 4.12 2.92 11.26
N GLN A 266 5.36 3.30 10.98
CA GLN A 266 5.76 4.70 10.93
C GLN A 266 6.89 4.90 9.93
N ASN A 267 6.78 5.94 9.10
CA ASN A 267 7.84 6.31 8.18
C ASN A 267 9.12 6.69 8.94
N LEU A 268 10.28 6.24 8.45
CA LEU A 268 11.59 6.48 9.06
C LEU A 268 11.84 7.96 9.44
N PRO A 269 11.57 8.97 8.57
CA PRO A 269 11.78 10.37 8.94
C PRO A 269 11.01 10.81 10.20
N SER A 270 9.83 10.21 10.44
CA SER A 270 9.05 10.53 11.64
C SER A 270 9.67 9.94 12.91
N VAL A 271 10.30 8.77 12.84
CA VAL A 271 11.05 8.20 13.97
C VAL A 271 12.31 9.01 14.25
N VAL A 272 13.04 9.35 13.18
CA VAL A 272 14.24 10.21 13.26
C VAL A 272 13.90 11.54 13.91
N THR A 273 12.76 12.15 13.60
CA THR A 273 12.32 13.41 14.22
C THR A 273 12.23 13.30 15.74
N ALA A 274 11.62 12.23 16.26
CA ALA A 274 11.52 12.01 17.70
C ALA A 274 12.89 11.74 18.34
N ARG A 275 13.79 11.06 17.62
CA ARG A 275 15.15 10.82 18.10
C ARG A 275 15.99 12.09 18.17
N VAL A 276 15.89 12.96 17.17
CA VAL A 276 16.59 14.25 17.09
C VAL A 276 16.12 15.22 18.18
N LEU A 277 14.85 15.13 18.60
CA LEU A 277 14.35 15.87 19.75
C LEU A 277 15.08 15.49 21.06
N ASP A 278 15.63 14.27 21.13
CA ASP A 278 16.37 13.68 22.26
C ASP A 278 15.67 13.88 23.61
N PRO A 279 14.40 13.45 23.76
CA PRO A 279 13.65 13.67 24.97
C PRO A 279 14.23 12.85 26.14
N GLN A 280 14.43 13.48 27.30
CA GLN A 280 14.97 12.84 28.49
C GLN A 280 13.87 12.41 29.46
N SER A 281 14.13 11.35 30.23
CA SER A 281 13.23 10.94 31.32
C SER A 281 13.04 12.09 32.32
N GLY A 282 11.79 12.30 32.75
CA GLY A 282 11.37 13.33 33.69
C GLY A 282 11.08 14.69 33.06
N GLU A 283 11.34 14.88 31.76
CA GLU A 283 11.03 16.13 31.07
C GLU A 283 9.52 16.34 30.86
N ARG A 284 9.17 17.59 30.56
CA ARG A 284 7.82 17.99 30.15
C ARG A 284 7.85 18.48 28.71
N ILE A 285 7.19 17.76 27.81
CA ILE A 285 7.27 17.97 26.36
C ILE A 285 5.89 18.28 25.80
N LEU A 286 5.83 19.19 24.82
CA LEU A 286 4.60 19.58 24.12
C LEU A 286 4.66 19.14 22.66
N ASP A 287 3.73 18.28 22.25
CA ASP A 287 3.46 17.95 20.85
C ASP A 287 2.21 18.70 20.40
N MET A 288 2.40 19.83 19.69
CA MET A 288 1.31 20.73 19.31
C MET A 288 0.38 20.17 18.22
N CYS A 289 0.82 19.16 17.46
CA CYS A 289 0.15 18.59 16.29
C CYS A 289 0.24 17.07 16.32
N ALA A 290 -0.25 16.49 17.41
CA ALA A 290 0.05 15.12 17.80
C ALA A 290 -0.58 14.06 16.88
N ALA A 291 -1.76 14.32 16.31
CA ALA A 291 -2.51 13.24 15.67
C ALA A 291 -1.86 12.71 14.38
N PRO A 292 -1.84 11.38 14.19
CA PRO A 292 -2.55 10.34 14.97
C PRO A 292 -1.81 9.81 16.22
N GLY A 293 -0.67 10.37 16.62
CA GLY A 293 0.03 10.03 17.86
C GLY A 293 1.38 9.32 17.65
N GLY A 294 1.80 9.08 16.41
CA GLY A 294 3.02 8.30 16.14
C GLY A 294 4.33 8.93 16.65
N LYS A 295 4.44 10.26 16.69
CA LYS A 295 5.61 10.94 17.29
C LYS A 295 5.47 11.07 18.79
N THR A 296 4.28 11.43 19.26
CA THR A 296 3.93 11.50 20.69
C THR A 296 4.28 10.21 21.43
N THR A 297 3.83 9.06 20.92
CA THR A 297 4.15 7.73 21.45
C THR A 297 5.63 7.41 21.36
N ALA A 298 6.32 7.82 20.29
CA ALA A 298 7.77 7.64 20.16
C ALA A 298 8.54 8.44 21.23
N ILE A 299 8.10 9.67 21.52
CA ILE A 299 8.65 10.51 22.59
C ILE A 299 8.45 9.83 23.95
N ALA A 300 7.22 9.39 24.26
CA ALA A 300 6.93 8.68 25.51
C ALA A 300 7.81 7.44 25.70
N ILE A 301 8.00 6.65 24.63
CA ILE A 301 8.87 5.47 24.65
C ILE A 301 10.34 5.83 24.89
N LEU A 302 10.86 6.89 24.26
CA LEU A 302 12.23 7.36 24.48
C LEU A 302 12.44 7.88 25.90
N MET A 303 11.43 8.53 26.48
CA MET A 303 11.39 8.97 27.88
C MET A 303 11.16 7.83 28.88
N ARG A 304 11.01 6.58 28.40
CA ARG A 304 10.70 5.40 29.22
C ARG A 304 9.41 5.52 30.03
N ASP A 305 8.45 6.28 29.50
CA ASP A 305 7.19 6.61 30.17
C ASP A 305 7.39 7.36 31.51
N GLU A 306 8.52 8.05 31.67
CA GLU A 306 8.83 8.88 32.84
C GLU A 306 8.85 10.36 32.43
N GLY A 307 7.91 11.16 32.95
CA GLY A 307 7.75 12.59 32.63
C GLY A 307 6.34 12.94 32.22
N GLU A 308 6.17 13.99 31.41
CA GLU A 308 4.86 14.42 30.90
C GLU A 308 4.95 14.79 29.42
N VAL A 309 4.12 14.17 28.58
CA VAL A 309 3.95 14.55 27.18
C VAL A 309 2.55 15.12 26.97
N VAL A 310 2.47 16.43 26.71
CA VAL A 310 1.23 17.13 26.40
C VAL A 310 0.99 17.05 24.89
N ALA A 311 -0.07 16.32 24.49
CA ALA A 311 -0.42 16.11 23.10
C ALA A 311 -1.66 16.94 22.71
N LEU A 312 -1.51 17.83 21.72
CA LEU A 312 -2.58 18.68 21.22
C LEU A 312 -2.87 18.37 19.76
N ASP A 313 -4.14 18.48 19.36
CA ASP A 313 -4.54 18.55 17.95
C ASP A 313 -5.79 19.43 17.84
N ARG A 314 -5.91 20.17 16.74
CA ARG A 314 -7.07 21.05 16.51
C ARG A 314 -8.37 20.26 16.33
N SER A 315 -8.30 19.06 15.77
CA SER A 315 -9.48 18.27 15.44
C SER A 315 -9.85 17.30 16.54
N HIS A 316 -11.08 17.42 17.05
CA HIS A 316 -11.61 16.51 18.06
C HIS A 316 -11.61 15.04 17.58
N ASN A 317 -11.97 14.77 16.32
CA ASN A 317 -11.94 13.39 15.82
C ASN A 317 -10.52 12.82 15.76
N LYS A 318 -9.52 13.67 15.54
CA LYS A 318 -8.12 13.26 15.47
C LYS A 318 -7.52 13.00 16.85
N ILE A 319 -7.93 13.75 17.88
CA ILE A 319 -7.44 13.51 19.25
C ILE A 319 -7.87 12.14 19.78
N VAL A 320 -9.07 11.67 19.42
CA VAL A 320 -9.55 10.33 19.79
C VAL A 320 -8.63 9.23 19.23
N MET A 321 -8.02 9.44 18.05
CA MET A 321 -7.05 8.51 17.48
C MET A 321 -5.73 8.49 18.26
N VAL A 322 -5.28 9.64 18.78
CA VAL A 322 -4.10 9.73 19.65
C VAL A 322 -4.31 8.92 20.92
N PHE A 323 -5.48 9.04 21.55
CA PHE A 323 -5.83 8.26 22.74
C PHE A 323 -5.81 6.75 22.47
N HIS A 324 -6.38 6.29 21.36
CA HIS A 324 -6.32 4.87 21.00
C HIS A 324 -4.88 4.40 20.80
N GLY A 325 -4.05 5.18 20.10
CA GLY A 325 -2.65 4.84 19.86
C GLY A 325 -1.76 4.85 21.12
N LEU A 326 -2.18 5.54 22.19
CA LEU A 326 -1.49 5.54 23.49
C LEU A 326 -1.91 4.36 24.39
N LEU A 327 -3.11 3.81 24.21
CA LEU A 327 -3.63 2.67 24.99
C LEU A 327 -3.18 1.31 24.43
N GLN A 328 -2.80 1.27 23.15
CA GLN A 328 -2.22 0.11 22.49
C GLN A 328 -0.74 -0.04 22.83
#